data_AF-K9H7V5-F1
#
_entry.id   AF-K9H7V5-F1
#
_cell.length_a   1.000
_cell.length_b   1.000
_cell.length_c   1.000
_cell.angle_alpha   90.00
_cell.angle_beta   90.00
_cell.angle_gamma   90.00
#
_symmetry.space_group_name_H-M   'P 1'
#
loop_
_entity.id
_entity.type
_entity.pdbx_description
1 polymer ?
#
loop_
_entity_poly.entity_id
_entity_poly.type
_entity_poly.pdbx_seq_one_letter_code
_entity_poly.pdbx_strand_id
1 'polypeptide(L)'
;MSAISSPRPSITSSRAHSPGPASSRPSLDVLNTSASGGLSAASTPSTGRALSPSLHLRRNRSALRDYYNLKPPGADTNASRDASRSRSVPRNTDAGDTSDPTALGSGTELDSPDFDPRRYVEHLLSSSSLSTVLKAENTLVGDIRTLDGERKALVYDNYSKLIRAVETIGKMRRSMDDRGAPLTMTKTLGPAIDFVADTAGGLIKEGEEQRRRMKEAKLADGASNQKREKDTVRWVLAAPQRLEKLVVEKKQEDAEKDWKEIQQLLDAWGNVKGVSEIREACENVMNRESHDD
;
A
#
# COMPACT_ATOMS: atom_id res chain seq x y z
N MET A 1 -11.12 52.78 -41.39
CA MET A 1 -12.04 53.21 -40.31
C MET A 1 -11.26 53.11 -39.01
N SER A 2 -11.03 54.26 -38.38
CA SER A 2 -10.02 54.47 -37.34
C SER A 2 -10.45 53.97 -35.95
N ALA A 3 -9.49 53.43 -35.20
CA ALA A 3 -9.59 53.13 -33.79
C ALA A 3 -9.34 54.40 -32.94
N ILE A 4 -10.19 54.64 -31.95
CA ILE A 4 -10.10 55.66 -30.89
C ILE A 4 -10.93 55.10 -29.72
N SER A 5 -10.33 54.42 -28.74
CA SER A 5 -9.72 54.96 -27.52
C SER A 5 -10.67 55.79 -26.66
N SER A 6 -11.11 55.20 -25.54
CA SER A 6 -11.62 55.94 -24.38
C SER A 6 -11.46 55.09 -23.09
N PRO A 7 -10.50 55.43 -22.21
CA PRO A 7 -10.33 54.82 -20.89
C PRO A 7 -10.93 55.71 -19.79
N ARG A 8 -11.48 55.11 -18.73
CA ARG A 8 -11.86 55.84 -17.49
C ARG A 8 -12.01 54.86 -16.30
N PRO A 9 -11.82 55.31 -15.05
CA PRO A 9 -10.53 55.72 -14.46
C PRO A 9 -10.25 54.99 -13.13
N SER A 10 -8.97 54.87 -12.77
CA SER A 10 -8.54 54.50 -11.42
C SER A 10 -8.67 55.71 -10.48
N ILE A 11 -9.41 55.55 -9.38
CA ILE A 11 -9.42 56.49 -8.26
C ILE A 11 -8.61 55.93 -7.10
N THR A 12 -7.74 56.80 -6.62
CA THR A 12 -6.77 56.64 -5.54
C THR A 12 -7.42 56.79 -4.16
N SER A 13 -6.93 56.00 -3.22
CA SER A 13 -6.63 56.29 -1.81
C SER A 13 -7.37 57.43 -1.08
N SER A 14 -7.94 57.12 0.09
CA SER A 14 -7.74 57.96 1.28
C SER A 14 -7.93 57.20 2.60
N ARG A 15 -6.91 57.41 3.43
CA ARG A 15 -6.65 57.08 4.83
C ARG A 15 -7.58 57.82 5.80
N ALA A 16 -8.00 57.18 6.88
CA ALA A 16 -8.31 57.85 8.16
C ALA A 16 -8.05 56.92 9.36
N HIS A 17 -7.61 57.53 10.47
CA HIS A 17 -6.97 56.94 11.65
C HIS A 17 -7.85 57.00 12.92
N SER A 18 -7.61 56.04 13.84
CA SER A 18 -7.72 56.06 15.34
C SER A 18 -9.10 56.07 16.04
N PRO A 19 -9.23 55.70 17.35
CA PRO A 19 -8.26 55.17 18.35
C PRO A 19 -8.70 53.85 19.10
N GLY A 20 -7.79 53.26 19.91
CA GLY A 20 -7.96 51.98 20.66
C GLY A 20 -8.92 51.98 21.88
N PRO A 21 -8.93 50.93 22.74
CA PRO A 21 -7.85 50.70 23.71
C PRO A 21 -7.49 49.20 24.00
N ALA A 22 -6.65 49.02 25.02
CA ALA A 22 -5.68 47.94 25.27
C ALA A 22 -6.14 46.70 26.08
N SER A 23 -5.23 45.71 26.08
CA SER A 23 -5.06 44.59 27.04
C SER A 23 -6.02 43.40 26.89
N SER A 24 -5.66 42.13 27.04
CA SER A 24 -4.50 41.50 27.64
C SER A 24 -4.23 40.14 26.97
N ARG A 25 -2.95 39.83 26.72
CA ARG A 25 -2.48 38.47 26.44
C ARG A 25 -2.45 37.66 27.73
N PRO A 26 -2.56 36.32 27.63
CA PRO A 26 -1.74 35.45 28.46
C PRO A 26 -0.93 34.47 27.61
N SER A 27 0.34 34.35 27.98
CA SER A 27 1.30 33.31 27.59
C SER A 27 1.38 32.24 28.70
N LEU A 28 1.91 31.05 28.34
CA LEU A 28 2.17 29.85 29.15
C LEU A 28 0.91 28.98 29.43
N ASP A 29 0.93 27.64 29.32
CA ASP A 29 2.02 26.69 29.54
C ASP A 29 2.04 25.52 28.53
N VAL A 30 3.25 25.15 28.11
CA VAL A 30 3.59 23.84 27.55
C VAL A 30 3.91 22.94 28.74
N LEU A 31 3.05 21.96 29.04
CA LEU A 31 3.46 20.78 29.82
C LEU A 31 3.65 19.60 28.87
N ASN A 32 4.91 19.45 28.46
CA ASN A 32 5.51 18.23 27.97
C ASN A 32 5.83 17.32 29.17
N THR A 33 5.05 16.26 29.37
CA THR A 33 5.37 15.18 30.30
C THR A 33 5.94 14.00 29.54
N SER A 34 7.23 14.08 29.22
CA SER A 34 8.06 12.94 28.85
C SER A 34 8.84 12.48 30.08
N ALA A 35 8.46 11.33 30.65
CA ALA A 35 9.30 10.58 31.60
C ALA A 35 9.03 9.07 31.46
N SER A 36 9.84 8.47 30.58
CA SER A 36 10.54 7.18 30.68
C SER A 36 10.10 6.10 31.67
N GLY A 37 9.96 4.88 31.12
CA GLY A 37 10.67 3.71 31.64
C GLY A 37 9.82 2.62 32.31
N GLY A 38 9.63 1.49 31.63
CA GLY A 38 9.08 0.26 32.21
C GLY A 38 9.00 -0.88 31.21
N LEU A 39 10.10 -1.62 31.07
CA LEU A 39 10.18 -2.89 30.33
C LEU A 39 9.53 -4.00 31.17
N SER A 40 8.63 -4.80 30.58
CA SER A 40 8.51 -6.24 30.84
C SER A 40 7.56 -6.94 29.85
N ALA A 41 8.17 -7.89 29.13
CA ALA A 41 7.73 -9.25 28.83
C ALA A 41 6.29 -9.52 28.33
N ALA A 42 6.28 -10.10 27.11
CA ALA A 42 5.52 -11.27 26.71
C ALA A 42 4.00 -11.30 26.94
N SER A 43 3.24 -11.24 25.84
CA SER A 43 2.23 -12.26 25.51
C SER A 43 1.71 -12.02 24.08
N THR A 44 1.93 -13.02 23.23
CA THR A 44 1.19 -13.24 21.99
C THR A 44 -0.33 -13.28 22.25
N PRO A 45 -1.16 -12.88 21.27
CA PRO A 45 -2.43 -13.57 21.10
C PRO A 45 -2.54 -14.09 19.67
N SER A 46 -2.35 -15.40 19.52
CA SER A 46 -2.97 -16.15 18.44
C SER A 46 -4.44 -16.39 18.82
N THR A 47 -5.32 -16.01 17.89
CA THR A 47 -6.64 -16.59 17.61
C THR A 47 -7.67 -16.68 18.75
N GLY A 48 -8.77 -15.93 18.60
CA GLY A 48 -10.07 -16.32 19.17
C GLY A 48 -10.83 -15.21 19.90
N ARG A 49 -11.62 -14.44 19.13
CA ARG A 49 -13.04 -14.08 19.40
C ARG A 49 -13.37 -12.78 18.66
N ALA A 50 -14.11 -12.92 17.56
CA ALA A 50 -14.71 -11.82 16.84
C ALA A 50 -15.54 -10.95 17.80
N LEU A 51 -15.11 -9.72 18.02
CA LEU A 51 -15.93 -8.69 18.65
C LEU A 51 -16.85 -8.11 17.58
N SER A 52 -18.15 -8.24 17.82
CA SER A 52 -19.23 -7.76 16.97
C SER A 52 -19.04 -6.30 16.51
N PRO A 53 -19.49 -5.94 15.28
CA PRO A 53 -19.22 -4.64 14.65
C PRO A 53 -19.99 -3.44 15.26
N SER A 54 -20.68 -3.62 16.40
CA SER A 54 -21.65 -2.66 16.94
C SER A 54 -21.06 -1.55 17.81
N LEU A 55 -19.85 -1.71 18.36
CA LEU A 55 -19.25 -0.72 19.27
C LEU A 55 -18.67 0.50 18.53
N HIS A 56 -18.10 0.31 17.35
CA HIS A 56 -17.55 1.42 16.54
C HIS A 56 -18.66 2.35 16.01
N LEU A 57 -19.84 1.79 15.70
CA LEU A 57 -20.96 2.58 15.19
C LEU A 57 -21.55 3.51 16.26
N ARG A 58 -21.55 3.12 17.55
CA ARG A 58 -22.00 3.98 18.65
C ARG A 58 -21.05 5.14 18.94
N ARG A 59 -19.74 4.93 18.81
CA ARG A 59 -18.71 5.96 19.04
C ARG A 59 -18.68 7.01 17.92
N ASN A 60 -18.90 6.58 16.68
CA ASN A 60 -19.07 7.50 15.54
C ASN A 60 -20.38 8.30 15.67
N ARG A 61 -21.45 7.70 16.19
CA ARG A 61 -22.72 8.38 16.40
C ARG A 61 -22.66 9.44 17.51
N SER A 62 -21.86 9.25 18.56
CA SER A 62 -21.66 10.30 19.59
C SER A 62 -20.82 11.46 19.05
N ALA A 63 -19.73 11.19 18.34
CA ALA A 63 -18.90 12.23 17.73
C ALA A 63 -19.68 13.09 16.72
N LEU A 64 -20.57 12.48 15.95
CA LEU A 64 -21.47 13.21 15.04
C LEU A 64 -22.54 14.01 15.79
N ARG A 65 -23.06 13.51 16.92
CA ARG A 65 -24.00 14.27 17.76
C ARG A 65 -23.35 15.51 18.38
N ASP A 66 -22.09 15.37 18.79
CA ASP A 66 -21.30 16.48 19.36
C ASP A 66 -20.94 17.52 18.28
N TYR A 67 -20.62 17.06 17.06
CA TYR A 67 -20.30 17.95 15.92
C TYR A 67 -21.51 18.77 15.43
N TYR A 68 -22.73 18.21 15.54
CA TYR A 68 -23.97 18.89 15.15
C TYR A 68 -24.76 19.44 16.35
N ASN A 69 -24.18 19.46 17.57
CA ASN A 69 -24.80 19.96 18.79
C ASN A 69 -26.20 19.37 19.09
N LEU A 70 -26.45 18.13 18.68
CA LEU A 70 -27.76 17.48 18.84
C LEU A 70 -27.90 16.95 20.28
N LYS A 71 -28.56 17.73 21.13
CA LYS A 71 -28.91 17.36 22.51
C LYS A 71 -29.80 16.10 22.50
N PRO A 72 -29.49 15.06 23.31
CA PRO A 72 -30.32 13.87 23.37
C PRO A 72 -31.70 14.18 23.97
N PRO A 73 -32.80 13.59 23.47
CA PRO A 73 -34.11 13.74 24.07
C PRO A 73 -34.14 12.95 25.39
N GLY A 74 -34.42 13.63 26.51
CA GLY A 74 -34.64 13.00 27.83
C GLY A 74 -33.66 13.38 28.94
N ALA A 75 -32.87 14.45 28.81
CA ALA A 75 -31.93 14.88 29.85
C ALA A 75 -32.44 16.09 30.67
N ASP A 76 -33.71 16.07 31.08
CA ASP A 76 -34.31 17.12 31.92
C ASP A 76 -34.93 16.50 33.19
N THR A 77 -34.11 15.85 34.03
CA THR A 77 -34.45 15.63 35.44
C THR A 77 -33.16 15.74 36.27
N ASN A 78 -33.19 16.67 37.24
CA ASN A 78 -32.20 16.98 38.28
C ASN A 78 -31.10 18.01 37.96
N ALA A 79 -31.39 19.22 38.40
CA ALA A 79 -30.47 20.34 38.59
C ALA A 79 -29.45 20.08 39.71
N SER A 80 -28.26 20.70 39.63
CA SER A 80 -27.86 21.78 40.56
C SER A 80 -26.45 22.36 40.28
N ARG A 81 -26.35 23.67 40.54
CA ARG A 81 -25.17 24.54 40.79
C ARG A 81 -24.49 25.16 39.55
N ASP A 82 -24.80 26.41 39.22
CA ASP A 82 -24.18 27.60 39.82
C ASP A 82 -24.90 28.88 39.38
N ALA A 83 -24.81 29.91 40.21
CA ALA A 83 -25.65 31.11 40.22
C ALA A 83 -25.13 32.25 39.33
N SER A 84 -26.03 32.89 38.58
CA SER A 84 -26.00 34.35 38.42
C SER A 84 -27.39 34.88 38.09
N ARG A 85 -27.70 36.00 38.73
CA ARG A 85 -29.02 36.59 38.92
C ARG A 85 -29.45 37.41 37.71
N SER A 86 -30.74 37.41 37.40
CA SER A 86 -31.47 38.66 37.08
C SER A 86 -32.97 38.51 37.32
N ARG A 87 -33.56 39.65 37.65
CA ARG A 87 -34.74 39.91 38.49
C ARG A 87 -35.93 40.32 37.60
N SER A 88 -37.10 39.71 37.78
CA SER A 88 -38.41 40.40 37.65
C SER A 88 -39.63 39.51 37.96
N VAL A 89 -40.26 39.79 39.10
CA VAL A 89 -41.72 39.82 39.42
C VAL A 89 -42.62 38.63 39.01
N PRO A 90 -43.23 37.89 39.95
CA PRO A 90 -44.37 37.01 39.67
C PRO A 90 -45.69 37.80 39.75
N ARG A 91 -46.51 37.73 38.69
CA ARG A 91 -47.91 38.18 38.71
C ARG A 91 -48.80 36.94 38.80
N ASN A 92 -49.48 36.81 39.94
CA ASN A 92 -50.59 35.89 40.16
C ASN A 92 -51.81 36.27 39.31
N THR A 93 -52.55 35.23 38.91
CA THR A 93 -53.98 35.11 38.49
C THR A 93 -54.01 34.19 37.28
N ASP A 94 -54.83 33.18 37.11
CA ASP A 94 -55.91 32.54 37.89
C ASP A 94 -56.26 31.30 37.05
N ALA A 95 -56.80 30.26 37.69
CA ALA A 95 -57.22 29.04 37.01
C ALA A 95 -58.53 29.28 36.26
N GLY A 96 -58.63 28.82 35.01
CA GLY A 96 -59.84 28.96 34.21
C GLY A 96 -59.78 28.15 32.91
N ASP A 97 -60.11 26.87 33.04
CA ASP A 97 -60.69 25.98 32.03
C ASP A 97 -61.25 26.67 30.77
N THR A 98 -60.61 26.44 29.62
CA THR A 98 -61.30 26.35 28.32
C THR A 98 -60.56 25.32 27.46
N SER A 99 -61.23 24.19 27.31
CA SER A 99 -60.90 23.14 26.35
C SER A 99 -61.21 23.64 24.94
N ASP A 100 -60.22 24.24 24.27
CA ASP A 100 -60.29 24.52 22.82
C ASP A 100 -59.15 23.75 22.12
N PRO A 101 -59.43 22.60 21.46
CA PRO A 101 -58.44 21.85 20.68
C PRO A 101 -58.16 22.49 19.30
N THR A 102 -58.50 23.77 19.13
CA THR A 102 -58.38 24.48 17.84
C THR A 102 -57.27 25.53 17.85
N ALA A 103 -56.36 25.50 18.83
CA ALA A 103 -55.06 26.13 18.71
C ALA A 103 -54.22 25.33 17.70
N LEU A 104 -54.51 25.60 16.42
CA LEU A 104 -53.80 25.17 15.22
C LEU A 104 -52.32 24.89 15.52
N GLY A 105 -51.94 23.63 15.33
CA GLY A 105 -50.55 23.25 15.13
C GLY A 105 -50.00 24.01 13.94
N SER A 106 -49.11 24.96 14.22
CA SER A 106 -48.39 25.80 13.26
C SER A 106 -47.36 25.01 12.41
N GLY A 107 -47.63 23.75 12.05
CA GLY A 107 -46.63 22.88 11.41
C GLY A 107 -47.16 21.78 10.49
N THR A 108 -48.36 21.88 9.92
CA THR A 108 -48.78 20.87 8.91
C THR A 108 -49.65 21.34 7.74
N GLU A 109 -50.35 22.48 7.82
CA GLU A 109 -51.19 22.95 6.70
C GLU A 109 -50.39 23.79 5.68
N LEU A 110 -49.53 24.68 6.16
CA LEU A 110 -48.70 25.59 5.34
C LEU A 110 -47.60 24.87 4.54
N ASP A 111 -47.10 23.74 5.06
CA ASP A 111 -46.02 22.97 4.44
C ASP A 111 -46.54 21.86 3.50
N SER A 112 -47.85 21.80 3.27
CA SER A 112 -48.45 20.78 2.41
C SER A 112 -48.11 21.06 0.93
N PRO A 113 -47.83 20.01 0.12
CA PRO A 113 -47.49 20.18 -1.30
C PRO A 113 -48.65 20.74 -2.14
N ASP A 114 -49.89 20.56 -1.68
CA ASP A 114 -51.11 21.04 -2.32
C ASP A 114 -51.66 22.32 -1.65
N PHE A 115 -50.80 23.09 -0.97
CA PHE A 115 -51.20 24.28 -0.25
C PHE A 115 -51.79 25.35 -1.18
N ASP A 116 -53.05 25.73 -0.94
CA ASP A 116 -53.70 26.86 -1.61
C ASP A 116 -53.76 28.09 -0.67
N PRO A 117 -52.96 29.14 -0.93
CA PRO A 117 -52.90 30.32 -0.09
C PRO A 117 -54.22 31.08 -0.06
N ARG A 118 -55.02 31.05 -1.14
CA ARG A 118 -56.28 31.80 -1.21
C ARG A 118 -57.32 31.18 -0.29
N ARG A 119 -57.50 29.85 -0.41
CA ARG A 119 -58.41 29.10 0.46
C ARG A 119 -58.02 29.20 1.93
N TYR A 120 -56.72 29.12 2.23
CA TYR A 120 -56.23 29.27 3.60
C TYR A 120 -56.55 30.65 4.19
N VAL A 121 -56.31 31.73 3.44
CA VAL A 121 -56.62 33.09 3.89
C VAL A 121 -58.13 33.32 4.02
N GLU A 122 -58.94 32.86 3.07
CA GLU A 122 -60.41 32.95 3.14
C GLU A 122 -60.96 32.18 4.35
N HIS A 123 -60.43 30.99 4.63
CA HIS A 123 -60.78 30.22 5.82
C HIS A 123 -60.36 30.93 7.11
N LEU A 124 -59.14 31.50 7.15
CA LEU A 124 -58.63 32.22 8.31
C LEU A 124 -59.45 33.49 8.60
N LEU A 125 -59.85 34.23 7.57
CA LEU A 125 -60.66 35.44 7.72
C LEU A 125 -62.12 35.16 8.08
N SER A 126 -62.67 34.02 7.63
CA SER A 126 -64.07 33.65 7.90
C SER A 126 -64.27 32.94 9.24
N SER A 127 -63.27 32.20 9.74
CA SER A 127 -63.38 31.39 10.96
C SER A 127 -62.75 32.03 12.20
N SER A 128 -61.84 33.00 12.04
CA SER A 128 -61.02 33.51 13.14
C SER A 128 -61.26 34.99 13.48
N SER A 129 -60.96 35.35 14.72
CA SER A 129 -61.06 36.74 15.21
C SER A 129 -59.97 37.65 14.64
N LEU A 130 -60.17 38.97 14.63
CA LEU A 130 -59.13 39.92 14.20
C LEU A 130 -57.81 39.76 14.99
N SER A 131 -57.89 39.47 16.29
CA SER A 131 -56.71 39.26 17.14
C SER A 131 -55.90 38.03 16.71
N THR A 132 -56.56 36.95 16.31
CA THR A 132 -55.90 35.74 15.80
C THR A 132 -55.29 35.96 14.43
N VAL A 133 -55.96 36.72 13.56
CA VAL A 133 -55.42 37.11 12.24
C VAL A 133 -54.12 37.92 12.38
N LEU A 134 -54.11 38.94 13.26
CA LEU A 134 -52.91 39.77 13.48
C LEU A 134 -51.75 38.98 14.09
N LYS A 135 -52.04 38.01 14.97
CA LYS A 135 -51.01 37.10 15.50
C LYS A 135 -50.43 36.23 14.39
N ALA A 136 -51.29 35.64 13.55
CA ALA A 136 -50.88 34.81 12.42
C ALA A 136 -50.05 35.60 11.38
N GLU A 137 -50.40 36.86 11.12
CA GLU A 137 -49.60 37.75 10.28
C GLU A 137 -48.20 37.96 10.87
N ASN A 138 -48.12 38.29 12.16
CA ASN A 138 -46.84 38.58 12.82
C ASN A 138 -45.94 37.33 12.86
N THR A 139 -46.51 36.15 13.13
CA THR A 139 -45.76 34.88 13.06
C THR A 139 -45.28 34.61 11.64
N LEU A 140 -46.15 34.74 10.62
CA LEU A 140 -45.76 34.49 9.23
C LEU A 140 -44.66 35.45 8.75
N VAL A 141 -44.73 36.73 9.13
CA VAL A 141 -43.68 37.70 8.82
C VAL A 141 -42.36 37.34 9.51
N GLY A 142 -42.43 36.84 10.75
CA GLY A 142 -41.27 36.30 11.46
C GLY A 142 -40.66 35.08 10.76
N ASP A 143 -41.51 34.14 10.34
CA ASP A 143 -41.10 32.92 9.66
C ASP A 143 -40.48 33.23 8.29
N ILE A 144 -41.07 34.13 7.50
CA ILE A 144 -40.52 34.59 6.21
C ILE A 144 -39.10 35.14 6.39
N ARG A 145 -38.86 35.97 7.42
CA ARG A 145 -37.53 36.54 7.68
C ARG A 145 -36.53 35.48 8.13
N THR A 146 -36.99 34.54 8.95
CA THR A 146 -36.16 33.43 9.44
C THR A 146 -35.77 32.50 8.29
N LEU A 147 -36.74 32.07 7.47
CA LEU A 147 -36.53 31.24 6.30
C LEU A 147 -35.63 31.92 5.25
N ASP A 148 -35.76 33.24 5.05
CA ASP A 148 -34.84 33.97 4.16
C ASP A 148 -33.41 34.00 4.72
N GLY A 149 -33.26 34.14 6.04
CA GLY A 149 -31.98 34.03 6.74
C GLY A 149 -31.35 32.64 6.58
N GLU A 150 -32.13 31.58 6.81
CA GLU A 150 -31.71 30.19 6.65
C GLU A 150 -31.34 29.86 5.20
N ARG A 151 -32.16 30.29 4.23
CA ARG A 151 -31.87 30.14 2.80
C ARG A 151 -30.53 30.77 2.45
N LYS A 152 -30.28 32.01 2.90
CA LYS A 152 -28.99 32.68 2.67
C LYS A 152 -27.85 31.91 3.34
N ALA A 153 -28.02 31.49 4.58
CA ALA A 153 -27.01 30.72 5.31
C ALA A 153 -26.64 29.42 4.58
N LEU A 154 -27.63 28.67 4.07
CA LEU A 154 -27.41 27.46 3.27
C LEU A 154 -26.66 27.75 1.98
N VAL A 155 -27.02 28.83 1.28
CA VAL A 155 -26.33 29.27 0.06
C VAL A 155 -24.87 29.62 0.37
N TYR A 156 -24.61 30.38 1.43
CA TYR A 156 -23.24 30.73 1.84
C TYR A 156 -22.43 29.51 2.26
N ASP A 157 -23.01 28.58 3.00
CA ASP A 157 -22.34 27.34 3.39
C ASP A 157 -22.02 26.48 2.17
N ASN A 158 -22.95 26.32 1.24
CA ASN A 158 -22.73 25.55 0.01
C ASN A 158 -21.63 26.17 -0.86
N TYR A 159 -21.69 27.48 -1.12
CA TYR A 159 -20.64 28.17 -1.87
C TYR A 159 -19.29 28.12 -1.16
N SER A 160 -19.27 28.29 0.17
CA SER A 160 -18.03 28.19 0.96
C SER A 160 -17.42 26.79 0.86
N LYS A 161 -18.24 25.73 0.90
CA LYS A 161 -17.80 24.34 0.71
C LYS A 161 -17.26 24.11 -0.71
N LEU A 162 -17.94 24.63 -1.74
CA LEU A 162 -17.49 24.50 -3.12
C LEU A 162 -16.16 25.22 -3.36
N ILE A 163 -16.01 26.44 -2.83
CA ILE A 163 -14.74 27.19 -2.89
C ILE A 163 -13.62 26.41 -2.20
N ARG A 164 -13.85 25.89 -0.99
CA ARG A 164 -12.86 25.06 -0.27
C ARG A 164 -12.49 23.80 -1.05
N ALA A 165 -13.47 23.12 -1.66
CA ALA A 165 -13.22 21.94 -2.48
C ALA A 165 -12.35 22.28 -3.70
N VAL A 166 -12.68 23.36 -4.41
CA VAL A 166 -11.89 23.85 -5.55
C VAL A 166 -10.48 24.25 -5.11
N GLU A 167 -10.32 24.89 -3.96
CA GLU A 167 -9.00 25.23 -3.41
C GLU A 167 -8.18 23.98 -3.08
N THR A 168 -8.80 22.97 -2.46
CA THR A 168 -8.16 21.67 -2.19
C THR A 168 -7.75 20.97 -3.47
N ILE A 169 -8.60 20.96 -4.51
CA ILE A 169 -8.25 20.42 -5.83
C ILE A 169 -7.07 21.19 -6.42
N GLY A 170 -7.07 22.52 -6.31
CA GLY A 170 -5.97 23.37 -6.77
C GLY A 170 -4.65 23.08 -6.02
N LYS A 171 -4.72 22.87 -4.71
CA LYS A 171 -3.57 22.45 -3.88
C LYS A 171 -3.08 21.07 -4.28
N MET A 172 -3.97 20.10 -4.44
CA MET A 172 -3.64 18.74 -4.86
C MET A 172 -2.98 18.72 -6.24
N ARG A 173 -3.50 19.51 -7.20
CA ARG A 173 -2.89 19.66 -8.52
C ARG A 173 -1.50 20.26 -8.43
N ARG A 174 -1.34 21.38 -7.71
CA ARG A 174 -0.02 21.99 -7.49
C ARG A 174 0.94 21.03 -6.78
N SER A 175 0.50 20.28 -5.78
CA SER A 175 1.33 19.27 -5.12
C SER A 175 1.71 18.11 -6.05
N MET A 176 0.87 17.77 -7.04
CA MET A 176 1.17 16.76 -8.05
C MET A 176 2.13 17.28 -9.12
N ASP A 177 1.98 18.54 -9.51
CA ASP A 177 2.87 19.24 -10.45
C ASP A 177 4.25 19.47 -9.81
N ASP A 178 4.29 19.96 -8.56
CA ASP A 178 5.50 20.28 -7.79
C ASP A 178 6.26 19.03 -7.32
N ARG A 179 5.54 17.93 -7.01
CA ARG A 179 6.16 16.62 -6.77
C ARG A 179 6.54 15.88 -8.04
N GLY A 180 6.23 16.42 -9.22
CA GLY A 180 6.51 15.81 -10.52
C GLY A 180 6.16 14.33 -10.52
N ALA A 181 4.88 13.99 -10.72
CA ALA A 181 4.44 12.59 -10.79
C ALA A 181 5.21 11.68 -11.78
N PRO A 182 6.04 12.17 -12.73
CA PRO A 182 7.03 11.33 -13.41
C PRO A 182 8.41 11.21 -12.71
N LEU A 183 8.82 12.20 -11.91
CA LEU A 183 10.19 12.34 -11.39
C LEU A 183 10.45 11.65 -10.04
N THR A 184 9.42 11.47 -9.21
CA THR A 184 9.59 10.74 -7.95
C THR A 184 9.76 9.23 -8.15
N MET A 185 9.18 8.66 -9.22
CA MET A 185 9.45 7.28 -9.61
C MET A 185 10.81 7.12 -10.28
N THR A 186 11.28 8.08 -11.09
CA THR A 186 12.63 7.99 -11.71
C THR A 186 13.76 8.17 -10.70
N LYS A 187 13.55 8.95 -9.62
CA LYS A 187 14.58 9.15 -8.60
C LYS A 187 14.92 7.88 -7.81
N THR A 188 13.98 6.97 -7.65
CA THR A 188 14.21 5.68 -6.95
C THR A 188 14.42 4.53 -7.92
N LEU A 189 13.75 4.52 -9.07
CA LEU A 189 13.85 3.45 -10.05
C LEU A 189 15.12 3.54 -10.89
N GLY A 190 15.60 4.75 -11.22
CA GLY A 190 16.84 4.94 -11.99
C GLY A 190 18.04 4.24 -11.35
N PRO A 191 18.38 4.56 -10.09
CA PRO A 191 19.51 3.90 -9.40
C PRO A 191 19.33 2.39 -9.23
N ALA A 192 18.09 1.90 -9.09
CA ALA A 192 17.80 0.48 -8.98
C ALA A 192 18.01 -0.26 -10.30
N ILE A 193 17.63 0.35 -11.43
CA ILE A 193 17.86 -0.19 -12.77
C ILE A 193 19.36 -0.21 -13.07
N ASP A 194 20.09 0.87 -12.75
CA ASP A 194 21.54 0.94 -12.94
C ASP A 194 22.26 -0.15 -12.12
N PHE A 195 21.87 -0.34 -10.86
CA PHE A 195 22.40 -1.42 -10.02
C PHE A 195 22.12 -2.82 -10.58
N VAL A 196 20.91 -3.06 -11.10
CA VAL A 196 20.56 -4.34 -11.73
C VAL A 196 21.35 -4.56 -13.02
N ALA A 197 21.58 -3.51 -13.82
CA ALA A 197 22.38 -3.58 -15.03
C ALA A 197 23.85 -3.92 -14.73
N ASP A 198 24.44 -3.29 -13.72
CA ASP A 198 25.83 -3.55 -13.29
C ASP A 198 26.00 -4.97 -12.75
N THR A 199 25.08 -5.43 -11.90
CA THR A 199 25.12 -6.78 -11.32
C THR A 199 24.88 -7.85 -12.39
N ALA A 200 23.94 -7.65 -13.31
CA ALA A 200 23.73 -8.55 -14.44
C ALA A 200 24.97 -8.60 -15.35
N GLY A 201 25.61 -7.45 -15.61
CA GLY A 201 26.86 -7.38 -16.38
C GLY A 201 28.01 -8.14 -15.74
N GLY A 202 28.14 -8.08 -14.41
CA GLY A 202 29.11 -8.87 -13.64
C GLY A 202 28.86 -10.38 -13.74
N LEU A 203 27.61 -10.81 -13.54
CA LEU A 203 27.22 -12.22 -13.61
C LEU A 203 27.38 -12.82 -15.02
N ILE A 204 27.15 -12.04 -16.07
CA ILE A 204 27.37 -12.49 -17.45
C ILE A 204 28.85 -12.78 -17.67
N LYS A 205 29.74 -11.85 -17.29
CA LYS A 205 31.19 -12.03 -17.40
C LYS A 205 31.68 -13.23 -16.59
N GLU A 206 31.23 -13.34 -15.34
CA GLU A 206 31.57 -14.48 -14.48
C GLU A 206 31.08 -15.81 -15.07
N GLY A 207 29.84 -15.85 -15.57
CA GLY A 207 29.26 -17.03 -16.20
C GLY A 207 29.92 -17.42 -17.53
N GLU A 208 30.44 -16.45 -18.28
CA GLU A 208 31.27 -16.69 -19.47
C GLU A 208 32.64 -17.25 -19.10
N GLU A 209 33.30 -16.68 -18.08
CA GLU A 209 34.57 -17.18 -17.57
C GLU A 209 34.44 -18.61 -17.01
N GLN A 210 33.38 -18.90 -16.26
CA GLN A 210 33.14 -20.23 -15.72
C GLN A 210 32.87 -21.25 -16.84
N ARG A 211 32.11 -20.87 -17.88
CA ARG A 211 31.91 -21.71 -19.07
C ARG A 211 33.21 -21.95 -19.82
N ARG A 212 34.07 -20.93 -19.95
CA ARG A 212 35.40 -21.06 -20.57
C ARG A 212 36.27 -22.05 -19.79
N ARG A 213 36.38 -21.88 -18.46
CA ARG A 213 37.15 -22.77 -17.58
C ARG A 213 36.63 -24.20 -17.64
N MET A 214 35.30 -24.40 -17.65
CA MET A 214 34.71 -25.73 -17.78
C MET A 214 35.01 -26.37 -19.14
N LYS A 215 34.98 -25.59 -20.22
CA LYS A 215 35.33 -26.08 -21.56
C LYS A 215 36.81 -26.47 -21.63
N GLU A 216 37.70 -25.67 -21.08
CA GLU A 216 39.14 -25.97 -21.00
C GLU A 216 39.41 -27.22 -20.15
N ALA A 217 38.76 -27.36 -18.99
CA ALA A 217 38.86 -28.55 -18.16
C ALA A 217 38.35 -29.80 -18.87
N LYS A 218 37.20 -29.73 -19.58
CA LYS A 218 36.67 -30.85 -20.36
C LYS A 218 37.59 -31.25 -21.51
N LEU A 219 38.21 -30.29 -22.20
CA LEU A 219 39.17 -30.56 -23.26
C LEU A 219 40.46 -31.19 -22.72
N ALA A 220 40.95 -30.71 -21.57
CA ALA A 220 42.11 -31.27 -20.89
C ALA A 220 41.84 -32.70 -20.38
N ASP A 221 40.66 -32.93 -19.80
CA ASP A 221 40.23 -34.25 -19.33
C ASP A 221 40.09 -35.24 -20.50
N GLY A 222 39.43 -34.83 -21.58
CA GLY A 222 39.33 -35.61 -22.81
C GLY A 222 40.70 -35.95 -23.43
N ALA A 223 41.63 -34.99 -23.45
CA ALA A 223 43.01 -35.23 -23.92
C ALA A 223 43.77 -36.21 -23.00
N SER A 224 43.55 -36.12 -21.68
CA SER A 224 44.16 -37.03 -20.71
C SER A 224 43.59 -38.45 -20.80
N ASN A 225 42.29 -38.59 -21.03
CA ASN A 225 41.63 -39.88 -21.19
C ASN A 225 42.10 -40.57 -22.49
N GLN A 226 42.14 -39.82 -23.60
CA GLN A 226 42.72 -40.33 -24.86
C GLN A 226 44.20 -40.73 -24.69
N LYS A 227 44.97 -40.03 -23.86
CA LYS A 227 46.36 -40.40 -23.59
C LYS A 227 46.44 -41.73 -22.84
N ARG A 228 45.62 -41.93 -21.80
CA ARG A 228 45.54 -43.19 -21.05
C ARG A 228 45.12 -44.36 -21.96
N GLU A 229 44.11 -44.16 -22.79
CA GLU A 229 43.66 -45.15 -23.78
C GLU A 229 44.77 -45.49 -24.80
N LYS A 230 45.55 -44.50 -25.25
CA LYS A 230 46.71 -44.76 -26.12
C LYS A 230 47.83 -45.51 -25.41
N ASP A 231 48.09 -45.19 -24.14
CA ASP A 231 49.13 -45.84 -23.35
C ASP A 231 48.76 -47.31 -23.03
N THR A 232 47.49 -47.62 -22.77
CA THR A 232 47.04 -49.02 -22.58
C THR A 232 47.16 -49.82 -23.87
N VAL A 233 46.77 -49.25 -25.01
CA VAL A 233 46.96 -49.90 -26.33
C VAL A 233 48.45 -50.12 -26.62
N ARG A 234 49.31 -49.12 -26.34
CA ARG A 234 50.76 -49.25 -26.49
C ARG A 234 51.35 -50.35 -25.59
N TRP A 235 50.83 -50.52 -24.38
CA TRP A 235 51.29 -51.54 -23.45
C TRP A 235 50.92 -52.96 -23.90
N VAL A 236 49.73 -53.15 -24.48
CA VAL A 236 49.29 -54.43 -25.05
C VAL A 236 50.07 -54.77 -26.32
N LEU A 237 50.36 -53.80 -27.18
CA LEU A 237 51.20 -54.02 -28.37
C LEU A 237 52.64 -54.46 -28.02
N ALA A 238 53.14 -54.05 -26.86
CA ALA A 238 54.46 -54.44 -26.36
C ALA A 238 54.46 -55.80 -25.61
N ALA A 239 53.30 -56.45 -25.48
CA ALA A 239 53.14 -57.74 -24.78
C ALA A 239 54.06 -58.87 -25.27
N PRO A 240 54.15 -59.21 -26.58
CA PRO A 240 54.92 -60.36 -27.02
C PRO A 240 56.42 -60.21 -26.73
N GLN A 241 56.96 -59.00 -26.90
CA GLN A 241 58.36 -58.69 -26.56
C GLN A 241 58.62 -58.70 -25.05
N ARG A 242 57.62 -58.37 -24.24
CA ARG A 242 57.73 -58.38 -22.77
C ARG A 242 57.70 -59.82 -22.25
N LEU A 243 56.80 -60.65 -22.75
CA LEU A 243 56.73 -62.08 -22.43
C LEU A 243 58.01 -62.80 -22.84
N GLU A 244 58.55 -62.52 -24.02
CA GLU A 244 59.81 -63.11 -24.48
C GLU A 244 60.98 -62.83 -23.51
N LYS A 245 61.06 -61.60 -22.97
CA LYS A 245 62.10 -61.24 -21.97
C LYS A 245 61.90 -61.95 -20.63
N LEU A 246 60.67 -62.04 -20.14
CA LEU A 246 60.36 -62.71 -18.87
C LEU A 246 60.63 -64.22 -18.93
N VAL A 247 60.38 -64.83 -20.09
CA VAL A 247 60.72 -66.23 -20.37
C VAL A 247 62.24 -66.44 -20.38
N VAL A 248 63.01 -65.54 -21.01
CA VAL A 248 64.49 -65.60 -21.00
C VAL A 248 65.06 -65.43 -19.57
N GLU A 249 64.42 -64.63 -18.74
CA GLU A 249 64.81 -64.41 -17.34
C GLU A 249 64.37 -65.54 -16.37
N LYS A 250 63.71 -66.60 -16.85
CA LYS A 250 63.15 -67.72 -16.07
C LYS A 250 62.12 -67.32 -14.99
N LYS A 251 61.43 -66.19 -15.17
CA LYS A 251 60.37 -65.72 -14.26
C LYS A 251 58.99 -66.09 -14.81
N GLN A 252 58.70 -67.40 -14.81
CA GLN A 252 57.49 -67.98 -15.41
C GLN A 252 56.21 -67.49 -14.71
N GLU A 253 56.25 -67.39 -13.39
CA GLU A 253 55.10 -66.93 -12.59
C GLU A 253 54.66 -65.49 -12.94
N ASP A 254 55.62 -64.63 -13.31
CA ASP A 254 55.33 -63.24 -13.67
C ASP A 254 54.88 -63.15 -15.14
N ALA A 255 55.43 -63.99 -16.03
CA ALA A 255 54.97 -64.11 -17.42
C ALA A 255 53.52 -64.61 -17.51
N GLU A 256 53.13 -65.58 -16.69
CA GLU A 256 51.75 -66.07 -16.64
C GLU A 256 50.76 -65.02 -16.12
N LYS A 257 51.15 -64.20 -15.14
CA LYS A 257 50.31 -63.13 -14.61
C LYS A 257 50.10 -62.05 -15.67
N ASP A 258 51.20 -61.60 -16.30
CA ASP A 258 51.15 -60.65 -17.42
C ASP A 258 50.27 -61.18 -18.56
N TRP A 259 50.40 -62.46 -18.91
CA TRP A 259 49.58 -63.09 -19.94
C TRP A 259 48.09 -63.13 -19.56
N LYS A 260 47.74 -63.50 -18.32
CA LYS A 260 46.36 -63.52 -17.83
C LYS A 260 45.71 -62.13 -17.88
N GLU A 261 46.45 -61.08 -17.51
CA GLU A 261 45.98 -59.69 -17.59
C GLU A 261 45.77 -59.22 -19.04
N ILE A 262 46.72 -59.56 -19.94
CA ILE A 262 46.62 -59.25 -21.36
C ILE A 262 45.46 -60.02 -22.01
N GLN A 263 45.28 -61.30 -21.69
CA GLN A 263 44.21 -62.13 -22.22
C GLN A 263 42.83 -61.56 -21.86
N GLN A 264 42.63 -61.13 -20.60
CA GLN A 264 41.41 -60.45 -20.18
C GLN A 264 41.15 -59.15 -20.95
N LEU A 265 42.20 -58.36 -21.23
CA LEU A 265 42.08 -57.13 -22.03
C LEU A 265 41.79 -57.43 -23.50
N LEU A 266 42.42 -58.45 -24.10
CA LEU A 266 42.18 -58.87 -25.48
C LEU A 266 40.77 -59.45 -25.67
N ASP A 267 40.25 -60.19 -24.68
CA ASP A 267 38.87 -60.68 -24.67
C ASP A 267 37.87 -59.52 -24.55
N ALA A 268 38.19 -58.50 -23.76
CA ALA A 268 37.38 -57.28 -23.67
C ALA A 268 37.40 -56.44 -24.97
N TRP A 269 38.48 -56.51 -25.77
CA TRP A 269 38.60 -55.79 -27.05
C TRP A 269 38.07 -56.57 -28.26
N GLY A 270 37.86 -57.89 -28.14
CA GLY A 270 37.08 -58.72 -29.05
C GLY A 270 37.44 -58.61 -30.55
N ASN A 271 36.70 -57.78 -31.29
CA ASN A 271 36.75 -57.69 -32.76
C ASN A 271 37.63 -56.55 -33.31
N VAL A 272 38.54 -55.97 -32.50
CA VAL A 272 39.48 -54.95 -33.00
C VAL A 272 40.53 -55.62 -33.90
N LYS A 273 40.74 -55.06 -35.10
CA LYS A 273 41.74 -55.57 -36.07
C LYS A 273 43.14 -55.59 -35.43
N GLY A 274 43.82 -56.74 -35.48
CA GLY A 274 45.15 -56.95 -34.90
C GLY A 274 45.17 -57.60 -33.50
N VAL A 275 44.03 -57.69 -32.80
CA VAL A 275 43.95 -58.37 -31.48
C VAL A 275 44.20 -59.88 -31.60
N SER A 276 43.73 -60.52 -32.68
CA SER A 276 43.98 -61.94 -32.96
C SER A 276 45.46 -62.23 -33.22
N GLU A 277 46.12 -61.37 -34.00
CA GLU A 277 47.55 -61.50 -34.34
C GLU A 277 48.43 -61.39 -33.09
N ILE A 278 48.09 -60.49 -32.16
CA ILE A 278 48.80 -60.33 -30.88
C ILE A 278 48.56 -61.54 -29.98
N ARG A 279 47.33 -62.07 -29.96
CA ARG A 279 46.99 -63.28 -29.18
C ARG A 279 47.81 -64.47 -29.66
N GLU A 280 47.84 -64.72 -30.96
CA GLU A 280 48.64 -65.79 -31.57
C GLU A 280 50.14 -65.60 -31.32
N ALA A 281 50.66 -64.37 -31.41
CA ALA A 281 52.06 -64.08 -31.13
C ALA A 281 52.45 -64.37 -29.67
N CYS A 282 51.60 -64.03 -28.71
CA CYS A 282 51.85 -64.30 -27.29
C CYS A 282 51.67 -65.79 -26.94
N GLU A 283 50.68 -66.48 -27.52
CA GLU A 283 50.52 -67.93 -27.37
C GLU A 283 51.72 -68.70 -27.91
N ASN A 284 52.29 -68.27 -29.04
CA ASN A 284 53.51 -68.85 -29.59
C ASN A 284 54.72 -68.68 -28.66
N VAL A 285 54.83 -67.55 -27.95
CA VAL A 285 55.91 -67.32 -26.98
C VAL A 285 55.77 -68.22 -25.75
N MET A 286 54.55 -68.36 -25.21
CA MET A 286 54.26 -69.24 -24.07
C MET A 286 54.35 -70.74 -24.43
N ASN A 287 53.94 -71.13 -25.63
CA ASN A 287 54.04 -72.53 -26.09
C ASN A 287 55.49 -72.94 -26.37
N ARG A 288 56.37 -71.99 -26.75
CA ARG A 288 57.80 -72.27 -26.95
C ARG A 288 58.50 -72.69 -25.66
N GLU A 289 58.01 -72.24 -24.51
CA GLU A 289 58.48 -72.64 -23.18
C GLU A 289 58.10 -74.08 -22.84
N SER A 290 56.88 -74.52 -23.19
CA SER A 290 56.40 -75.88 -22.90
C SER A 290 57.16 -77.01 -23.62
N HIS A 291 58.03 -76.66 -24.57
CA HIS A 291 58.74 -77.60 -25.44
C HIS A 291 60.25 -77.72 -25.14
N ASP A 292 60.79 -76.88 -24.24
CA ASP A 292 62.22 -76.82 -23.86
C ASP A 292 62.51 -77.38 -22.44
N ASP A 293 61.52 -78.01 -21.78
CA ASP A 293 61.68 -78.83 -20.55
C ASP A 293 61.77 -80.34 -20.88
#